data_AF-A0A059CEP3-F1
#
_entry.id   AF-A0A059CEP3-F1
#
_cell.length_a   1.000
_cell.length_b   1.000
_cell.length_c   1.000
_cell.angle_alpha   90.00
_cell.angle_beta   90.00
_cell.angle_gamma   90.00
#
_symmetry.space_group_name_H-M   'P 1'
#
loop_
_entity.id
_entity.type
_entity.pdbx_description
1 polymer ?
#
loop_
_entity_poly.entity_id
_entity_poly.type
_entity_poly.pdbx_seq_one_letter_code
_entity_poly.pdbx_strand_id
1 'polypeptide(L)'
;MAKMASTLILGMLGLVLMHACRVFVWRPRRLRSKLRRQGVEGPPPSHLLLGNIPDIQRIQADVARRARESREMAVSLTPGLRACSRTCKNGPIFIYSSGHIQFLSISDVELVKELNVYLPTKINREIWKLDKQIRSMILEVVKERLQASHEKDLLQVILEGAKNEGLPSSISAEQFIMDNCKNIYFAGYETAAITYPARVRAEVLEIFGCGVLDSNKLQGMKTLTMVIHETLRLYPPAMFSMREALEDIEFKGLLIPQGSNIQIPIHILHRLPEIWGTDAGKFQPERFAQGISGACKSAHAYMPFGSGPRICAGQHFALAELKVILLLILAKFSFSLSPSYHHSPAFRLVVEPGDGVILHVRKV
;
A
#
# COMPACT_ATOMS: atom_id res chain seq x y z
N MET A 1 -61.04 6.24 43.58
CA MET A 1 -60.22 5.32 42.75
C MET A 1 -60.18 5.71 41.26
N ALA A 2 -61.30 5.99 40.58
CA ALA A 2 -61.31 6.32 39.14
C ALA A 2 -60.45 7.53 38.71
N LYS A 3 -60.38 8.60 39.51
CA LYS A 3 -59.56 9.80 39.19
C LYS A 3 -58.06 9.55 39.25
N MET A 4 -57.58 8.71 40.16
CA MET A 4 -56.15 8.33 40.26
C MET A 4 -55.72 7.39 39.13
N ALA A 5 -56.60 6.48 38.71
CA ALA A 5 -56.34 5.63 37.55
C ALA A 5 -56.23 6.46 36.26
N SER A 6 -57.10 7.46 36.10
CA SER A 6 -57.08 8.36 34.94
C SER A 6 -55.79 9.18 34.84
N THR A 7 -55.30 9.76 35.95
CA THR A 7 -54.04 10.52 35.94
C THR A 7 -52.81 9.65 35.68
N LEU A 8 -52.78 8.42 36.19
CA LEU A 8 -51.73 7.44 35.88
C LEU A 8 -51.72 7.03 34.40
N ILE A 9 -52.90 6.81 33.82
CA ILE A 9 -53.04 6.48 32.38
C ILE A 9 -52.58 7.66 31.51
N LEU A 10 -52.99 8.89 31.85
CA LEU A 10 -52.54 10.11 31.15
C LEU A 10 -51.02 10.31 31.26
N GLY A 11 -50.44 10.06 32.44
CA GLY A 11 -48.99 10.13 32.65
C GLY A 11 -48.22 9.09 31.81
N MET A 12 -48.70 7.85 31.78
CA MET A 12 -48.15 6.78 30.95
C MET A 12 -48.27 7.10 29.45
N LEU A 13 -49.42 7.61 29.00
CA LEU A 13 -49.64 8.03 27.63
C LEU A 13 -48.68 9.17 27.22
N GLY A 14 -48.47 10.14 28.11
CA GLY A 14 -47.51 11.22 27.92
C GLY A 14 -46.07 10.74 27.77
N LEU A 15 -45.63 9.79 28.61
CA LEU A 15 -44.29 9.19 28.51
C LEU A 15 -44.11 8.41 27.20
N VAL A 16 -45.13 7.63 26.79
CA VAL A 16 -45.12 6.89 25.52
C VAL A 16 -45.04 7.85 24.33
N LEU A 17 -45.82 8.93 24.33
CA LEU A 17 -45.79 9.96 23.27
C LEU A 17 -44.45 10.68 23.22
N MET A 18 -43.85 11.04 24.35
CA MET A 18 -42.52 11.64 24.39
C MET A 18 -41.44 10.69 23.87
N HIS A 19 -41.51 9.41 24.26
CA HIS A 19 -40.59 8.39 23.75
C HIS A 19 -40.74 8.22 22.23
N ALA A 20 -41.98 8.14 21.74
CA ALA A 20 -42.28 8.05 20.31
C ALA A 20 -41.76 9.29 19.54
N CYS A 21 -42.02 10.50 20.01
CA CYS A 21 -41.47 11.73 19.42
C CYS A 21 -39.94 11.74 19.39
N ARG A 22 -39.30 11.27 20.47
CA ARG A 22 -37.84 11.17 20.55
C ARG A 22 -37.28 10.19 19.51
N VAL A 23 -37.90 9.02 19.36
CA VAL A 23 -37.44 7.93 18.47
C VAL A 23 -37.74 8.23 17.01
N PHE A 24 -38.98 8.61 16.69
CA PHE A 24 -39.46 8.73 15.32
C PHE A 24 -39.23 10.12 14.70
N VAL A 25 -39.11 11.18 15.51
CA VAL A 25 -39.02 12.56 14.99
C VAL A 25 -37.68 13.22 15.33
N TRP A 26 -37.30 13.25 16.61
CA TRP A 26 -36.14 14.05 17.04
C TRP A 26 -34.80 13.39 16.70
N ARG A 27 -34.63 12.09 17.01
CA ARG A 27 -33.40 11.36 16.72
C ARG A 27 -33.05 11.37 15.23
N PRO A 28 -33.99 11.10 14.30
CA PRO A 28 -33.68 11.08 12.86
C PRO A 28 -33.33 12.49 12.34
N ARG A 29 -34.07 13.53 12.76
CA ARG A 29 -33.78 14.93 12.42
C ARG A 29 -32.40 15.37 12.91
N ARG A 30 -32.02 14.99 14.14
CA ARG A 30 -30.70 15.29 14.71
C ARG A 30 -29.57 14.64 13.91
N LEU A 31 -29.70 13.36 13.57
CA LEU A 31 -28.71 12.64 12.74
C LEU A 31 -28.55 13.28 11.37
N ARG A 32 -29.68 13.57 10.70
CA ARG A 32 -29.69 14.22 9.39
C ARG A 32 -29.05 15.61 9.44
N SER A 33 -29.34 16.40 10.47
CA SER A 33 -28.74 17.73 10.66
C SER A 33 -27.22 17.67 10.83
N LYS A 34 -26.71 16.68 11.58
CA LYS A 34 -25.26 16.49 11.74
C LYS A 34 -24.55 16.16 10.43
N LEU A 35 -25.14 15.31 9.58
CA LEU A 35 -24.56 14.93 8.29
C LEU A 35 -24.62 16.08 7.28
N ARG A 36 -25.73 16.84 7.25
CA ARG A 36 -25.86 18.04 6.42
C ARG A 36 -24.82 19.12 6.75
N ARG A 37 -24.49 19.32 8.03
CA ARG A 37 -23.43 20.26 8.44
C ARG A 37 -22.04 19.88 7.92
N GLN A 38 -21.85 18.63 7.51
CA GLN A 38 -20.62 18.12 6.92
C GLN A 38 -20.67 18.11 5.38
N GLY A 39 -21.67 18.75 4.76
CA GLY A 39 -21.84 18.77 3.31
C GLY A 39 -22.49 17.53 2.71
N VAL A 40 -22.91 16.55 3.54
CA VAL A 40 -23.58 15.35 3.03
C VAL A 40 -25.07 15.64 2.84
N GLU A 41 -25.45 15.82 1.58
CA GLU A 41 -26.82 16.11 1.18
C GLU A 41 -27.60 14.86 0.77
N GLY A 42 -28.89 15.04 0.46
CA GLY A 42 -29.78 13.93 0.14
C GLY A 42 -31.24 14.36 0.09
N PRO A 43 -32.11 13.57 -0.57
CA PRO A 43 -33.50 13.95 -0.80
C PRO A 43 -34.23 14.11 0.53
N PRO A 44 -34.93 15.24 0.76
CA PRO A 44 -35.66 15.45 2.01
C PRO A 44 -36.72 14.34 2.20
N PRO A 45 -37.04 13.93 3.44
CA PRO A 45 -38.10 12.96 3.69
C PRO A 45 -39.44 13.49 3.15
N SER A 46 -40.08 12.78 2.23
CA SER A 46 -41.40 13.17 1.69
C SER A 46 -42.54 12.83 2.63
N HIS A 47 -42.33 11.95 3.60
CA HIS A 47 -43.33 11.57 4.60
C HIS A 47 -42.76 11.59 6.02
N LEU A 48 -43.54 12.11 6.98
CA LEU A 48 -43.10 12.29 8.37
C LEU A 48 -42.70 10.97 9.06
N LEU A 49 -43.48 9.90 8.83
CA LEU A 49 -43.27 8.59 9.48
C LEU A 49 -42.57 7.56 8.58
N LEU A 50 -42.69 7.71 7.26
CA LEU A 50 -42.23 6.72 6.27
C LEU A 50 -40.93 7.16 5.60
N GLY A 51 -40.46 8.39 5.86
CA GLY A 51 -39.22 8.87 5.29
C GLY A 51 -39.33 9.03 3.77
N ASN A 52 -38.39 8.43 3.04
CA ASN A 52 -38.36 8.40 1.58
C ASN A 52 -38.96 7.11 0.98
N ILE A 53 -39.57 6.21 1.78
CA ILE A 53 -40.18 4.98 1.26
C ILE A 53 -41.15 5.24 0.09
N PRO A 54 -42.08 6.22 0.17
CA PRO A 54 -43.01 6.46 -0.93
C PRO A 54 -42.32 6.92 -2.23
N ASP A 55 -41.22 7.66 -2.11
CA ASP A 55 -40.43 8.10 -3.28
C ASP A 55 -39.65 6.92 -3.88
N ILE A 56 -39.05 6.09 -3.03
CA ILE A 56 -38.33 4.88 -3.46
C ILE A 56 -39.27 3.93 -4.21
N GLN A 57 -40.48 3.70 -3.68
CA GLN A 57 -41.50 2.85 -4.33
C GLN A 57 -41.94 3.42 -5.68
N ARG A 58 -42.16 4.75 -5.78
CA ARG A 58 -42.47 5.42 -7.05
C ARG A 58 -41.36 5.25 -8.08
N ILE A 59 -40.10 5.50 -7.69
CA ILE A 59 -38.93 5.34 -8.55
C ILE A 59 -38.79 3.88 -9.00
N GLN A 60 -38.97 2.92 -8.10
CA GLN A 60 -38.92 1.49 -8.42
C GLN A 60 -40.00 1.09 -9.45
N ALA A 61 -41.23 1.58 -9.28
CA ALA A 61 -42.32 1.32 -10.22
C ALA A 61 -42.04 1.92 -11.61
N ASP A 62 -41.54 3.15 -11.67
CA ASP A 62 -41.15 3.81 -12.93
C ASP A 62 -40.01 3.07 -13.64
N VAL A 63 -38.99 2.62 -12.90
CA VAL A 63 -37.87 1.82 -13.44
C VAL A 63 -38.38 0.47 -13.96
N ALA A 64 -39.23 -0.21 -13.20
CA ALA A 64 -39.83 -1.47 -13.62
C ALA A 64 -40.75 -1.32 -14.84
N ARG A 65 -41.38 -0.15 -15.03
CA ARG A 65 -42.13 0.17 -16.25
C ARG A 65 -41.17 0.34 -17.44
N ARG A 66 -40.13 1.18 -17.29
CA ARG A 66 -39.14 1.43 -18.36
C ARG A 66 -38.36 0.19 -18.77
N ALA A 67 -37.99 -0.67 -17.83
CA ALA A 67 -37.29 -1.92 -18.11
C ALA A 67 -38.18 -2.91 -18.92
N ARG A 68 -39.50 -2.89 -18.68
CA ARG A 68 -40.46 -3.66 -19.50
C ARG A 68 -40.58 -3.10 -20.92
N GLU A 69 -40.48 -1.79 -21.08
CA GLU A 69 -40.53 -1.11 -22.37
C GLU A 69 -39.24 -1.31 -23.20
N SER A 70 -38.07 -1.44 -22.55
CA SER A 70 -36.76 -1.53 -23.23
C SER A 70 -36.32 -2.95 -23.63
N ARG A 71 -37.07 -4.02 -23.28
CA ARG A 71 -36.69 -5.44 -23.48
C ARG A 71 -35.33 -5.85 -22.88
N GLU A 72 -34.74 -5.05 -22.00
CA GLU A 72 -33.51 -5.43 -21.28
C GLU A 72 -33.85 -6.34 -20.08
N MET A 73 -33.26 -7.53 -20.06
CA MET A 73 -33.39 -8.46 -18.93
C MET A 73 -32.51 -7.98 -17.77
N ALA A 74 -33.02 -7.05 -16.98
CA ALA A 74 -32.33 -6.53 -15.81
C ALA A 74 -32.38 -7.55 -14.64
N VAL A 75 -31.46 -8.52 -14.65
CA VAL A 75 -31.11 -9.27 -13.44
C VAL A 75 -30.25 -8.35 -12.58
N SER A 76 -30.86 -7.64 -11.64
CA SER A 76 -30.12 -6.94 -10.60
C SER A 76 -30.97 -6.82 -9.35
N LEU A 77 -30.50 -7.34 -8.22
CA LEU A 77 -31.20 -7.36 -6.94
C LEU A 77 -31.37 -5.97 -6.29
N THR A 78 -30.97 -4.87 -6.96
CA THR A 78 -31.05 -3.49 -6.43
C THR A 78 -31.31 -2.38 -7.48
N PRO A 79 -32.34 -2.47 -8.37
CA PRO A 79 -32.58 -1.44 -9.40
C PRO A 79 -32.99 -0.08 -8.81
N GLY A 80 -33.72 -0.10 -7.69
CA GLY A 80 -34.21 1.11 -7.04
C GLY A 80 -33.11 2.01 -6.46
N LEU A 81 -32.01 1.43 -5.95
CA LEU A 81 -30.89 2.19 -5.38
C LEU A 81 -30.00 2.81 -6.46
N ARG A 82 -29.73 2.08 -7.55
CA ARG A 82 -28.98 2.62 -8.72
C ARG A 82 -29.76 3.72 -9.44
N ALA A 83 -31.07 3.53 -9.59
CA ALA A 83 -31.94 4.56 -10.14
C ALA A 83 -31.98 5.79 -9.23
N CYS A 84 -32.17 5.61 -7.92
CA CYS A 84 -32.15 6.68 -6.92
C CYS A 84 -30.85 7.49 -6.98
N SER A 85 -29.68 6.83 -7.00
CA SER A 85 -28.36 7.47 -7.17
C SER A 85 -28.28 8.36 -8.42
N ARG A 86 -28.69 7.84 -9.60
CA ARG A 86 -28.66 8.61 -10.86
C ARG A 86 -29.70 9.73 -10.91
N THR A 87 -30.89 9.53 -10.34
CA THR A 87 -31.95 10.56 -10.33
C THR A 87 -31.78 11.62 -9.24
N CYS A 88 -31.07 11.32 -8.16
CA CYS A 88 -31.03 12.20 -7.01
C CYS A 88 -30.06 13.38 -7.13
N LYS A 89 -29.20 13.48 -8.15
CA LYS A 89 -28.21 14.57 -8.31
C LYS A 89 -27.27 14.80 -7.09
N ASN A 90 -27.24 13.90 -6.10
CA ASN A 90 -26.61 14.14 -4.79
C ASN A 90 -25.18 13.59 -4.67
N GLY A 91 -24.54 13.25 -5.79
CA GLY A 91 -23.18 12.71 -5.81
C GLY A 91 -23.06 11.26 -5.27
N PRO A 92 -21.82 10.75 -5.11
CA PRO A 92 -21.55 9.36 -4.72
C PRO A 92 -21.80 9.06 -3.23
N ILE A 93 -21.98 10.10 -2.40
CA ILE A 93 -22.26 10.01 -0.97
C ILE A 93 -23.50 10.84 -0.65
N PHE A 94 -24.58 10.21 -0.19
CA PHE A 94 -25.82 10.92 0.13
C PHE A 94 -26.62 10.25 1.25
N ILE A 95 -27.51 11.01 1.87
CA ILE A 95 -28.39 10.52 2.96
C ILE A 95 -29.84 10.38 2.54
N TYR A 96 -30.49 9.27 2.92
CA TYR A 96 -31.93 9.07 2.73
C TYR A 96 -32.54 8.43 3.97
N SER A 97 -33.87 8.36 4.05
CA SER A 97 -34.55 7.74 5.18
C SER A 97 -35.50 6.61 4.77
N SER A 98 -35.54 5.55 5.59
CA SER A 98 -36.57 4.53 5.54
C SER A 98 -37.30 4.52 6.89
N GLY A 99 -38.51 5.06 6.91
CA GLY A 99 -39.20 5.36 8.15
C GLY A 99 -38.41 6.34 9.03
N HIS A 100 -38.13 5.93 10.26
CA HIS A 100 -37.33 6.70 11.22
C HIS A 100 -35.81 6.46 11.10
N ILE A 101 -35.37 5.51 10.27
CA ILE A 101 -33.95 5.20 10.12
C ILE A 101 -33.35 6.14 9.07
N GLN A 102 -32.21 6.77 9.39
CA GLN A 102 -31.39 7.50 8.41
C GLN A 102 -30.32 6.56 7.86
N PHE A 103 -30.20 6.48 6.55
CA PHE A 103 -29.17 5.72 5.84
C PHE A 103 -28.18 6.71 5.22
N LEU A 104 -26.89 6.42 5.38
CA LEU A 104 -25.81 7.03 4.61
C LEU A 104 -25.47 6.06 3.48
N SER A 105 -25.73 6.46 2.24
CA SER A 105 -25.33 5.71 1.06
C SER A 105 -23.96 6.18 0.62
N ILE A 106 -23.02 5.24 0.53
CA ILE A 106 -21.67 5.47 0.02
C ILE A 106 -21.51 4.57 -1.20
N SER A 107 -21.28 5.18 -2.35
CA SER A 107 -20.97 4.52 -3.63
C SER A 107 -19.62 4.96 -4.20
N ASP A 108 -18.91 5.81 -3.46
CA ASP A 108 -17.53 6.17 -3.73
C ASP A 108 -16.61 4.96 -3.43
N VAL A 109 -15.86 4.51 -4.43
CA VAL A 109 -15.07 3.27 -4.33
C VAL A 109 -13.93 3.41 -3.33
N GLU A 110 -13.27 4.57 -3.27
CA GLU A 110 -12.16 4.79 -2.34
C GLU A 110 -12.67 4.85 -0.91
N LEU A 111 -13.78 5.56 -0.66
CA LEU A 111 -14.36 5.60 0.67
C LEU A 111 -14.89 4.23 1.13
N VAL A 112 -15.39 3.39 0.22
CA VAL A 112 -15.77 2.00 0.54
C VAL A 112 -14.55 1.16 0.90
N LYS A 113 -13.42 1.30 0.18
CA LYS A 113 -12.17 0.63 0.53
C LYS A 113 -11.69 1.05 1.91
N GLU A 114 -11.66 2.35 2.20
CA GLU A 114 -11.28 2.87 3.52
C GLU A 114 -12.19 2.33 4.62
N LEU A 115 -13.51 2.43 4.43
CA LEU A 115 -14.50 1.92 5.39
C LEU A 115 -14.25 0.43 5.72
N ASN A 116 -13.95 -0.37 4.71
CA ASN A 116 -13.67 -1.80 4.89
C ASN A 116 -12.42 -2.07 5.75
N VAL A 117 -11.40 -1.20 5.70
CA VAL A 117 -10.23 -1.30 6.57
C VAL A 117 -10.57 -0.95 8.03
N TYR A 118 -11.56 -0.08 8.25
CA TYR A 118 -12.06 0.30 9.58
C TYR A 118 -13.06 -0.67 10.20
N LEU A 119 -13.60 -1.63 9.42
CA LEU A 119 -14.51 -2.64 9.97
C LEU A 119 -13.75 -3.62 10.88
N PRO A 120 -14.28 -4.00 12.05
CA PRO A 120 -13.59 -4.82 13.03
C PRO A 120 -13.62 -6.33 12.68
N THR A 121 -13.23 -6.67 11.45
CA THR A 121 -13.02 -8.06 10.99
C THR A 121 -11.84 -8.70 11.73
N LYS A 122 -11.75 -10.03 11.72
CA LYS A 122 -10.62 -10.75 12.36
C LYS A 122 -9.27 -10.28 11.81
N ILE A 123 -9.18 -10.09 10.50
CA ILE A 123 -7.96 -9.64 9.81
C ILE A 123 -7.62 -8.20 10.22
N ASN A 124 -8.58 -7.27 10.15
CA ASN A 124 -8.32 -5.87 10.48
C ASN A 124 -7.96 -5.69 11.96
N ARG A 125 -8.58 -6.45 12.87
CA ARG A 125 -8.21 -6.43 14.29
C ARG A 125 -6.75 -6.86 14.50
N GLU A 126 -6.27 -7.86 13.76
CA GLU A 126 -4.87 -8.26 13.85
C GLU A 126 -3.94 -7.19 13.25
N ILE A 127 -4.32 -6.59 12.11
CA ILE A 127 -3.57 -5.45 11.52
C ILE A 127 -3.47 -4.30 12.53
N TRP A 128 -4.56 -3.88 13.16
CA TRP A 128 -4.54 -2.79 14.15
C TRP A 128 -3.71 -3.12 15.38
N LYS A 129 -3.75 -4.38 15.83
CA LYS A 129 -2.93 -4.85 16.94
C LYS A 129 -1.45 -4.80 16.59
N LEU A 130 -1.06 -5.30 15.41
CA LEU A 130 0.31 -5.27 14.92
C LEU A 130 0.80 -3.84 14.69
N ASP A 131 -0.02 -2.98 14.09
CA ASP A 131 0.30 -1.56 13.90
C ASP A 131 0.56 -0.86 15.24
N LYS A 132 -0.27 -1.14 16.25
CA LYS A 132 -0.06 -0.63 17.61
C LYS A 132 1.24 -1.14 18.24
N GLN A 133 1.58 -2.41 18.03
CA GLN A 133 2.85 -2.99 18.52
C GLN A 133 4.06 -2.34 17.83
N ILE A 134 4.04 -2.21 16.50
CA ILE A 134 5.09 -1.55 15.73
C ILE A 134 5.25 -0.10 16.20
N ARG A 135 4.14 0.62 16.40
CA ARG A 135 4.17 1.99 16.94
C ARG A 135 4.81 2.04 18.32
N SER A 136 4.47 1.12 19.21
CA SER A 136 5.08 1.06 20.54
C SER A 136 6.60 0.84 20.46
N MET A 137 7.05 -0.11 19.63
CA MET A 137 8.48 -0.42 19.48
C MET A 137 9.26 0.76 18.88
N ILE A 138 8.72 1.44 17.86
CA ILE A 138 9.39 2.61 17.27
C ILE A 138 9.47 3.75 18.29
N LEU A 139 8.40 4.02 19.03
CA LEU A 139 8.40 5.06 20.06
C LEU A 139 9.38 4.77 21.21
N GLU A 140 9.55 3.51 21.57
CA GLU A 140 10.55 3.08 22.56
C GLU A 140 11.96 3.39 22.08
N VAL A 141 12.32 3.01 20.85
CA VAL A 141 13.62 3.32 20.23
C VAL A 141 13.84 4.84 20.13
N VAL A 142 12.81 5.60 19.76
CA VAL A 142 12.87 7.07 19.71
C VAL A 142 13.11 7.66 21.11
N LYS A 143 12.44 7.14 22.14
CA LYS A 143 12.59 7.59 23.52
C LYS A 143 14.01 7.32 24.03
N GLU A 144 14.53 6.13 23.79
CA GLU A 144 15.92 5.76 24.13
C GLU A 144 16.90 6.70 23.44
N ARG A 145 16.70 6.96 22.14
CA ARG A 145 17.52 7.89 21.35
C ARG A 145 17.52 9.32 21.91
N LEU A 146 16.36 9.82 22.36
CA LEU A 146 16.24 11.15 22.96
C LEU A 146 16.92 11.25 24.35
N GLN A 147 17.08 10.13 25.05
CA GLN A 147 17.76 10.05 26.34
C GLN A 147 19.28 9.81 26.19
N ALA A 148 19.70 9.19 25.09
CA ALA A 148 21.10 8.94 24.77
C ALA A 148 21.80 10.20 24.22
N SER A 149 23.14 10.16 24.15
CA SER A 149 23.93 11.18 23.46
C SER A 149 23.63 11.18 21.96
N HIS A 150 23.80 12.33 21.31
CA HIS A 150 23.69 12.46 19.86
C HIS A 150 24.62 11.47 19.15
N GLU A 151 24.06 10.66 18.24
CA GLU A 151 24.84 9.86 17.29
C GLU A 151 24.47 10.25 15.86
N LYS A 152 25.43 10.13 14.94
CA LYS A 152 25.21 10.43 13.53
C LYS A 152 24.62 9.22 12.81
N ASP A 153 23.34 8.95 13.04
CA ASP A 153 22.61 7.86 12.39
C ASP A 153 21.34 8.35 11.67
N LEU A 154 20.68 7.43 10.97
CA LEU A 154 19.50 7.75 10.19
C LEU A 154 18.30 8.16 11.06
N LEU A 155 18.17 7.61 12.27
CA LEU A 155 17.11 7.99 13.19
C LEU A 155 17.28 9.44 13.64
N GLN A 156 18.51 9.86 13.95
CA GLN A 156 18.83 11.23 14.30
C GLN A 156 18.45 12.21 13.16
N VAL A 157 18.76 11.87 11.91
CA VAL A 157 18.38 12.67 10.74
C VAL A 157 16.85 12.78 10.61
N ILE A 158 16.10 11.69 10.85
CA ILE A 158 14.64 11.71 10.85
C ILE A 158 14.09 12.62 11.96
N LEU A 159 14.64 12.53 13.17
CA LEU A 159 14.23 13.35 14.31
C LEU A 159 14.49 14.84 14.08
N GLU A 160 15.60 15.19 13.42
CA GLU A 160 15.90 16.57 13.02
C GLU A 160 14.96 17.04 11.92
N GLY A 161 14.69 16.20 10.91
CA GLY A 161 13.70 16.47 9.87
C GLY A 161 12.30 16.74 10.44
N ALA A 162 11.92 16.02 11.50
CA ALA A 162 10.64 16.19 12.18
C ALA A 162 10.49 17.54 12.90
N LYS A 163 11.61 18.23 13.19
CA LYS A 163 11.65 19.55 13.84
C LYS A 163 11.66 20.71 12.84
N ASN A 164 11.88 20.45 11.55
CA ASN A 164 11.96 21.51 10.55
C ASN A 164 10.58 22.09 10.22
N GLU A 165 10.52 23.42 10.06
CA GLU A 165 9.29 24.18 9.76
C GLU A 165 8.70 23.92 8.36
N GLY A 166 9.34 23.07 7.54
CA GLY A 166 8.91 22.72 6.19
C GLY A 166 7.88 21.59 6.10
N LEU A 167 7.43 21.04 7.23
CA LEU A 167 6.41 19.99 7.25
C LEU A 167 5.03 20.55 6.83
N PRO A 168 4.29 19.87 5.94
CA PRO A 168 2.91 20.23 5.67
C PRO A 168 2.09 20.24 6.97
N SER A 169 1.24 21.25 7.16
CA SER A 169 0.43 21.41 8.37
C SER A 169 -0.48 20.21 8.68
N SER A 170 -0.73 19.34 7.70
CA SER A 170 -1.50 18.10 7.84
C SER A 170 -0.73 16.93 8.46
N ILE A 171 0.60 17.01 8.59
CA ILE A 171 1.45 15.90 9.07
C ILE A 171 2.05 16.27 10.43
N SER A 172 1.76 15.50 11.47
CA SER A 172 2.40 15.68 12.78
C SER A 172 3.84 15.17 12.77
N ALA A 173 4.69 15.72 13.64
CA ALA A 173 6.07 15.27 13.81
C ALA A 173 6.14 13.77 14.15
N GLU A 174 5.23 13.28 15.00
CA GLU A 174 5.15 11.85 15.33
C GLU A 174 4.80 11.02 14.09
N GLN A 175 3.82 11.45 13.30
CA GLN A 175 3.42 10.76 12.07
C GLN A 175 4.58 10.70 11.08
N PHE A 176 5.32 11.80 10.91
CA PHE A 176 6.51 11.85 10.07
C PHE A 176 7.57 10.85 10.51
N ILE A 177 7.89 10.78 11.81
CA ILE A 177 8.87 9.82 12.36
C ILE A 177 8.38 8.39 12.11
N MET A 178 7.13 8.11 12.45
CA MET A 178 6.52 6.79 12.32
C MET A 178 6.54 6.29 10.88
N ASP A 179 6.14 7.13 9.93
CA ASP A 179 6.05 6.76 8.52
C ASP A 179 7.43 6.56 7.91
N ASN A 180 8.41 7.42 8.23
CA ASN A 180 9.78 7.23 7.75
C ASN A 180 10.42 5.96 8.33
N CYS A 181 10.28 5.71 9.63
CA CYS A 181 10.81 4.49 10.25
C CYS A 181 10.19 3.22 9.64
N LYS A 182 8.87 3.18 9.47
CA LYS A 182 8.17 2.05 8.83
C LYS A 182 8.63 1.86 7.38
N ASN A 183 8.69 2.93 6.59
CA ASN A 183 9.07 2.87 5.19
C ASN A 183 10.52 2.40 5.01
N ILE A 184 11.46 2.92 5.80
CA ILE A 184 12.88 2.56 5.72
C ILE A 184 13.07 1.11 6.14
N TYR A 185 12.46 0.68 7.27
CA TYR A 185 12.56 -0.69 7.74
C TYR A 185 12.03 -1.68 6.70
N PHE A 186 10.82 -1.44 6.18
CA PHE A 186 10.20 -2.28 5.17
C PHE A 186 11.03 -2.33 3.87
N ALA A 187 11.43 -1.17 3.36
CA ALA A 187 12.19 -1.10 2.11
C ALA A 187 13.58 -1.75 2.23
N GLY A 188 14.27 -1.57 3.36
CA GLY A 188 15.60 -2.12 3.59
C GLY A 188 15.58 -3.62 3.85
N TYR A 189 14.67 -4.10 4.71
CA TYR A 189 14.65 -5.50 5.14
C TYR A 189 14.25 -6.47 4.02
N GLU A 190 13.08 -6.27 3.42
CA GLU A 190 12.51 -7.20 2.45
C GLU A 190 13.38 -7.31 1.19
N THR A 191 13.93 -6.19 0.71
CA THR A 191 14.69 -6.16 -0.55
C THR A 191 16.12 -6.66 -0.41
N ALA A 192 16.79 -6.37 0.71
CA ALA A 192 18.15 -6.83 0.96
C ALA A 192 18.17 -8.35 1.25
N ALA A 193 17.21 -8.85 2.04
CA ALA A 193 17.17 -10.25 2.47
C ALA A 193 17.06 -11.24 1.31
N ILE A 194 16.33 -10.89 0.25
CA ILE A 194 16.12 -11.75 -0.93
C ILE A 194 17.27 -11.71 -1.94
N THR A 195 18.16 -10.72 -1.86
CA THR A 195 19.22 -10.52 -2.86
C THR A 195 20.46 -11.36 -2.48
N TYR A 196 20.39 -12.69 -2.67
CA TYR A 196 21.50 -13.60 -2.36
C TYR A 196 22.15 -14.21 -3.62
N PRO A 197 23.37 -13.80 -4.01
CA PRO A 197 24.13 -14.49 -5.04
C PRO A 197 24.90 -15.70 -4.53
N ALA A 198 24.78 -16.83 -5.24
CA ALA A 198 25.39 -18.10 -4.82
C ALA A 198 26.81 -18.40 -5.38
N ARG A 199 27.55 -17.44 -5.97
CA ARG A 199 28.79 -17.78 -6.72
C ARG A 199 29.94 -16.76 -6.71
N VAL A 200 30.54 -16.43 -5.56
CA VAL A 200 31.84 -15.68 -5.50
C VAL A 200 32.69 -16.06 -4.29
N ARG A 201 33.52 -17.10 -4.37
CA ARG A 201 34.41 -17.49 -3.24
C ARG A 201 35.86 -16.99 -3.38
N ALA A 202 36.43 -17.04 -4.58
CA ALA A 202 37.86 -16.79 -4.76
C ALA A 202 38.27 -15.34 -4.39
N GLU A 203 37.57 -14.33 -4.93
CA GLU A 203 37.83 -12.91 -4.61
C GLU A 203 37.57 -12.58 -3.13
N VAL A 204 36.58 -13.23 -2.51
CA VAL A 204 36.23 -13.01 -1.10
C VAL A 204 37.36 -13.43 -0.17
N LEU A 205 38.01 -14.57 -0.43
CA LEU A 205 39.07 -15.09 0.42
C LEU A 205 40.34 -14.22 0.36
N GLU A 206 40.67 -13.67 -0.81
CA GLU A 206 41.81 -12.76 -0.99
C GLU A 206 41.63 -11.47 -0.17
N ILE A 207 40.44 -10.86 -0.23
CA ILE A 207 40.17 -9.58 0.45
C ILE A 207 40.00 -9.77 1.97
N PHE A 208 39.37 -10.87 2.40
CA PHE A 208 39.16 -11.16 3.82
C PHE A 208 40.47 -11.41 4.58
N GLY A 209 41.52 -11.90 3.91
CA GLY A 209 42.84 -12.13 4.50
C GLY A 209 43.61 -10.85 4.89
N CYS A 210 43.17 -9.67 4.44
CA CYS A 210 43.94 -8.42 4.53
C CYS A 210 43.53 -7.47 5.70
N GLY A 211 42.92 -7.97 6.78
CA GLY A 211 42.59 -7.18 7.98
C GLY A 211 41.21 -6.50 7.97
N VAL A 212 41.05 -5.40 8.71
CA VAL A 212 39.75 -4.73 8.94
C VAL A 212 39.13 -4.28 7.61
N LEU A 213 37.82 -4.52 7.44
CA LEU A 213 37.04 -4.13 6.27
C LEU A 213 36.76 -2.62 6.33
N ASP A 214 37.15 -1.90 5.28
CA ASP A 214 36.90 -0.47 5.12
C ASP A 214 36.16 -0.15 3.81
N SER A 215 35.77 1.11 3.63
CA SER A 215 35.04 1.57 2.44
C SER A 215 35.82 1.34 1.13
N ASN A 216 37.14 1.50 1.15
CA ASN A 216 37.98 1.35 -0.05
C ASN A 216 38.03 -0.12 -0.49
N LYS A 217 38.16 -1.05 0.47
CA LYS A 217 38.10 -2.49 0.20
C LYS A 217 36.73 -2.91 -0.34
N LEU A 218 35.63 -2.36 0.19
CA LEU A 218 34.28 -2.61 -0.33
C LEU A 218 34.09 -2.13 -1.77
N GLN A 219 34.68 -0.99 -2.12
CA GLN A 219 34.67 -0.49 -3.50
C GLN A 219 35.52 -1.37 -4.44
N GLY A 220 36.60 -1.95 -3.94
CA GLY A 220 37.51 -2.84 -4.69
C GLY A 220 36.95 -4.22 -5.05
N MET A 221 35.81 -4.65 -4.48
CA MET A 221 35.20 -5.97 -4.73
C MET A 221 34.50 -6.05 -6.09
N LYS A 222 35.26 -6.09 -7.18
CA LYS A 222 34.73 -5.99 -8.55
C LYS A 222 33.86 -7.19 -8.92
N THR A 223 34.33 -8.41 -8.65
CA THR A 223 33.60 -9.65 -8.98
C THR A 223 32.30 -9.72 -8.19
N LEU A 224 32.35 -9.46 -6.88
CA LEU A 224 31.15 -9.44 -6.05
C LEU A 224 30.16 -8.36 -6.52
N THR A 225 30.64 -7.18 -6.94
CA THR A 225 29.79 -6.12 -7.49
C THR A 225 29.10 -6.58 -8.78
N MET A 226 29.83 -7.19 -9.71
CA MET A 226 29.28 -7.75 -10.95
C MET A 226 28.20 -8.80 -10.67
N VAL A 227 28.47 -9.69 -9.72
CA VAL A 227 27.54 -10.73 -9.30
C VAL A 227 26.27 -10.15 -8.68
N ILE A 228 26.38 -9.15 -7.80
CA ILE A 228 25.23 -8.48 -7.21
C ILE A 228 24.38 -7.82 -8.30
N HIS A 229 25.00 -7.10 -9.24
CA HIS A 229 24.27 -6.45 -10.32
C HIS A 229 23.60 -7.45 -11.27
N GLU A 230 24.24 -8.55 -11.59
CA GLU A 230 23.65 -9.61 -12.41
C GLU A 230 22.49 -10.33 -11.68
N THR A 231 22.58 -10.52 -10.37
CA THR A 231 21.47 -11.00 -9.54
C THR A 231 20.30 -10.02 -9.59
N LEU A 232 20.54 -8.72 -9.37
CA LEU A 232 19.52 -7.68 -9.42
C LEU A 232 18.90 -7.52 -10.82
N ARG A 233 19.66 -7.81 -11.88
CA ARG A 233 19.15 -7.83 -13.25
C ARG A 233 18.12 -8.94 -13.43
N LEU A 234 18.49 -10.18 -13.07
CA LEU A 234 17.64 -11.35 -13.30
C LEU A 234 16.50 -11.45 -12.30
N TYR A 235 16.72 -11.07 -11.05
CA TYR A 235 15.75 -11.14 -9.95
C TYR A 235 15.62 -9.79 -9.24
N PRO A 236 15.10 -8.76 -9.92
CA PRO A 236 14.89 -7.45 -9.29
C PRO A 236 13.82 -7.57 -8.20
N PRO A 237 14.07 -7.12 -6.95
CA PRO A 237 13.06 -7.12 -5.89
C PRO A 237 11.74 -6.45 -6.30
N ALA A 238 11.82 -5.33 -7.01
CA ALA A 238 10.69 -4.62 -7.58
C ALA A 238 10.49 -5.01 -9.06
N MET A 239 9.36 -5.66 -9.38
CA MET A 239 9.06 -6.15 -10.73
C MET A 239 8.68 -5.05 -11.72
N PHE A 240 8.15 -3.92 -11.23
CA PHE A 240 7.65 -2.82 -12.04
C PHE A 240 7.83 -1.46 -11.35
N SER A 241 7.93 -0.41 -12.17
CA SER A 241 7.72 0.98 -11.72
C SER A 241 6.37 1.48 -12.23
N MET A 242 5.59 2.14 -11.38
CA MET A 242 4.26 2.64 -11.73
C MET A 242 4.20 4.17 -11.62
N ARG A 243 3.45 4.82 -12.52
CA ARG A 243 3.12 6.25 -12.49
C ARG A 243 1.65 6.43 -12.89
N GLU A 244 1.02 7.48 -12.38
CA GLU A 244 -0.28 7.93 -12.85
C GLU A 244 -0.08 9.19 -13.69
N ALA A 245 -0.71 9.25 -14.86
CA ALA A 245 -0.77 10.45 -15.68
C ALA A 245 -1.70 11.47 -15.01
N LEU A 246 -1.15 12.57 -14.49
CA LEU A 246 -1.97 13.60 -13.80
C LEU A 246 -2.69 14.55 -14.75
N GLU A 247 -2.34 14.49 -16.03
CA GLU A 247 -2.94 15.23 -17.15
C GLU A 247 -2.80 14.39 -18.43
N ASP A 248 -3.42 14.84 -19.52
CA ASP A 248 -3.24 14.21 -20.83
C ASP A 248 -1.80 14.45 -21.32
N ILE A 249 -1.11 13.38 -21.70
CA ILE A 249 0.31 13.41 -22.11
C ILE A 249 0.44 12.90 -23.54
N GLU A 250 1.00 13.70 -24.44
CA GLU A 250 1.44 13.22 -25.76
C GLU A 250 2.89 12.74 -25.67
N PHE A 251 3.11 11.44 -25.88
CA PHE A 251 4.42 10.82 -25.79
C PHE A 251 4.69 9.89 -26.98
N LYS A 252 5.66 10.25 -27.81
CA LYS A 252 6.06 9.48 -29.01
C LYS A 252 4.88 9.10 -29.91
N GLY A 253 3.93 10.03 -30.11
CA GLY A 253 2.72 9.82 -30.91
C GLY A 253 1.61 9.03 -30.21
N LEU A 254 1.78 8.71 -28.92
CA LEU A 254 0.73 8.13 -28.07
C LEU A 254 0.11 9.24 -27.23
N LEU A 255 -1.21 9.39 -27.31
CA LEU A 255 -1.96 10.18 -26.34
C LEU A 255 -2.28 9.28 -25.14
N ILE A 256 -1.73 9.63 -23.99
CA ILE A 256 -1.98 8.96 -22.70
C ILE A 256 -2.95 9.84 -21.91
N PRO A 257 -4.20 9.40 -21.71
CA PRO A 257 -5.18 10.21 -20.98
C PRO A 257 -4.85 10.37 -19.50
N GLN A 258 -5.29 11.49 -18.91
CA GLN A 258 -5.31 11.72 -17.47
C GLN A 258 -5.95 10.54 -16.71
N GLY A 259 -5.36 10.16 -15.58
CA GLY A 259 -5.76 9.04 -14.74
C GLY A 259 -5.22 7.68 -15.22
N SER A 260 -4.50 7.63 -16.36
CA SER A 260 -3.89 6.39 -16.84
C SER A 260 -2.74 5.95 -15.93
N ASN A 261 -2.74 4.67 -15.55
CA ASN A 261 -1.60 4.05 -14.86
C ASN A 261 -0.59 3.53 -15.89
N ILE A 262 0.61 4.10 -15.87
CA ILE A 262 1.75 3.72 -16.70
C ILE A 262 2.63 2.77 -15.90
N GLN A 263 2.84 1.56 -16.42
CA GLN A 263 3.67 0.53 -15.80
C GLN A 263 4.91 0.23 -16.65
N ILE A 264 6.09 0.31 -16.05
CA ILE A 264 7.36 -0.08 -16.66
C ILE A 264 7.76 -1.45 -16.09
N PRO A 265 7.71 -2.53 -16.87
CA PRO A 265 8.02 -3.87 -16.40
C PRO A 265 9.55 -4.10 -16.34
N ILE A 266 10.15 -3.79 -15.20
CA ILE A 266 11.60 -3.87 -14.95
C ILE A 266 12.14 -5.28 -15.28
N HIS A 267 11.47 -6.32 -14.80
CA HIS A 267 11.89 -7.72 -15.00
C HIS A 267 11.89 -8.18 -16.47
N ILE A 268 11.00 -7.64 -17.31
CA ILE A 268 10.98 -7.91 -18.76
C ILE A 268 12.10 -7.11 -19.41
N LEU A 269 12.17 -5.81 -19.11
CA LEU A 269 13.18 -4.89 -19.65
C LEU A 269 14.61 -5.40 -19.40
N HIS A 270 14.85 -5.98 -18.22
CA HIS A 270 16.11 -6.59 -17.82
C HIS A 270 16.48 -7.88 -18.58
N ARG A 271 15.55 -8.45 -19.37
CA ARG A 271 15.72 -9.73 -20.08
C ARG A 271 15.46 -9.63 -21.59
N LEU A 272 15.20 -8.43 -22.11
CA LEU A 272 14.99 -8.20 -23.55
C LEU A 272 16.26 -8.55 -24.35
N PRO A 273 16.23 -9.55 -25.25
CA PRO A 273 17.40 -9.94 -26.01
C PRO A 273 17.94 -8.84 -26.91
N GLU A 274 17.08 -7.94 -27.42
CA GLU A 274 17.53 -6.80 -28.21
C GLU A 274 18.44 -5.84 -27.45
N ILE A 275 18.34 -5.79 -26.11
CA ILE A 275 19.12 -4.91 -25.23
C ILE A 275 20.29 -5.66 -24.59
N TRP A 276 20.02 -6.88 -24.11
CA TRP A 276 20.93 -7.67 -23.26
C TRP A 276 21.69 -8.77 -24.00
N GLY A 277 21.35 -9.02 -25.27
CA GLY A 277 21.94 -10.10 -26.07
C GLY A 277 21.13 -11.39 -26.05
N THR A 278 21.49 -12.36 -26.89
CA THR A 278 20.81 -13.67 -27.00
C THR A 278 20.91 -14.51 -25.73
N ASP A 279 21.85 -14.18 -24.86
CA ASP A 279 22.10 -14.77 -23.55
C ASP A 279 21.43 -14.01 -22.40
N ALA A 280 20.48 -13.11 -22.67
CA ALA A 280 19.78 -12.32 -21.66
C ALA A 280 19.18 -13.14 -20.50
N GLY A 281 18.80 -14.40 -20.75
CA GLY A 281 18.29 -15.32 -19.72
C GLY A 281 19.36 -15.98 -18.85
N LYS A 282 20.65 -15.85 -19.18
CA LYS A 282 21.76 -16.52 -18.49
C LYS A 282 22.38 -15.62 -17.43
N PHE A 283 22.71 -16.22 -16.28
CA PHE A 283 23.48 -15.57 -15.23
C PHE A 283 24.94 -15.45 -15.65
N GLN A 284 25.37 -14.24 -16.03
CA GLN A 284 26.75 -13.97 -16.48
C GLN A 284 27.23 -12.60 -15.96
N PRO A 285 27.85 -12.59 -14.77
CA PRO A 285 28.33 -11.37 -14.12
C PRO A 285 29.28 -10.52 -14.97
N GLU A 286 30.08 -11.16 -15.83
CA GLU A 286 31.13 -10.53 -16.63
C GLU A 286 30.59 -9.44 -17.57
N ARG A 287 29.28 -9.43 -17.87
CA ARG A 287 28.64 -8.30 -18.57
C ARG A 287 28.90 -6.96 -17.88
N PHE A 288 28.96 -6.95 -16.55
CA PHE A 288 29.19 -5.74 -15.77
C PHE A 288 30.68 -5.40 -15.59
N ALA A 289 31.60 -6.06 -16.30
CA ALA A 289 33.05 -5.82 -16.18
C ALA A 289 33.45 -4.38 -16.52
N GLN A 290 32.72 -3.74 -17.44
CA GLN A 290 32.90 -2.33 -17.81
C GLN A 290 31.85 -1.42 -17.14
N GLY A 291 31.29 -1.87 -16.01
CA GLY A 291 30.21 -1.18 -15.31
C GLY A 291 28.85 -1.28 -16.00
N ILE A 292 27.84 -0.57 -15.46
CA ILE A 292 26.46 -0.60 -15.95
C ILE A 292 26.36 -0.15 -17.41
N SER A 293 27.10 0.91 -17.79
CA SER A 293 27.08 1.45 -19.15
C SER A 293 27.59 0.47 -20.21
N GLY A 294 28.48 -0.44 -19.83
CA GLY A 294 29.00 -1.49 -20.72
C GLY A 294 28.19 -2.79 -20.71
N ALA A 295 27.19 -2.91 -19.81
CA ALA A 295 26.50 -4.19 -19.59
C ALA A 295 25.42 -4.50 -20.63
N CYS A 296 24.90 -3.49 -21.34
CA CYS A 296 23.85 -3.65 -22.34
C CYS A 296 23.83 -2.46 -23.31
N LYS A 297 23.04 -2.57 -24.39
CA LYS A 297 22.97 -1.51 -25.43
C LYS A 297 22.45 -0.16 -24.92
N SER A 298 21.70 -0.15 -23.82
CA SER A 298 21.15 1.06 -23.21
C SER A 298 21.15 0.95 -21.71
N ALA A 299 22.01 1.72 -21.04
CA ALA A 299 22.12 1.74 -19.58
C ALA A 299 20.78 2.06 -18.88
N HIS A 300 19.89 2.82 -19.54
CA HIS A 300 18.55 3.12 -19.03
C HIS A 300 17.63 1.91 -18.90
N ALA A 301 17.96 0.81 -19.60
CA ALA A 301 17.24 -0.45 -19.47
C ALA A 301 17.59 -1.21 -18.19
N TYR A 302 18.68 -0.84 -17.50
CA TYR A 302 19.04 -1.40 -16.21
C TYR A 302 18.57 -0.48 -15.08
N MET A 303 17.48 -0.86 -14.41
CA MET A 303 16.85 -0.04 -13.37
C MET A 303 16.34 -0.85 -12.17
N PRO A 304 17.16 -1.71 -11.54
CA PRO A 304 16.75 -2.44 -10.34
C PRO A 304 16.41 -1.53 -9.15
N PHE A 305 16.94 -0.31 -9.16
CA PHE A 305 16.68 0.74 -8.16
C PHE A 305 15.75 1.85 -8.68
N GLY A 306 15.11 1.65 -9.84
CA GLY A 306 14.34 2.67 -10.53
C GLY A 306 15.22 3.73 -11.22
N SER A 307 14.61 4.87 -11.56
CA SER A 307 15.28 5.98 -12.24
C SER A 307 14.59 7.30 -11.95
N GLY A 308 15.33 8.41 -12.15
CA GLY A 308 14.83 9.77 -12.00
C GLY A 308 14.61 10.20 -10.54
N PRO A 309 13.71 11.16 -10.28
CA PRO A 309 13.51 11.77 -8.95
C PRO A 309 13.02 10.80 -7.85
N ARG A 310 12.57 9.60 -8.24
CA ARG A 310 12.09 8.55 -7.33
C ARG A 310 13.01 7.32 -7.36
N ILE A 311 14.26 7.50 -7.76
CA ILE A 311 15.30 6.46 -7.62
C ILE A 311 15.43 6.06 -6.14
N CYS A 312 15.73 4.78 -5.90
CA CYS A 312 15.87 4.24 -4.56
C CYS A 312 16.92 5.02 -3.76
N ALA A 313 16.48 5.70 -2.70
CA ALA A 313 17.37 6.43 -1.79
C ALA A 313 18.35 5.49 -1.06
N GLY A 314 17.97 4.23 -0.87
CA GLY A 314 18.76 3.21 -0.19
C GLY A 314 19.77 2.45 -1.06
N GLN A 315 19.89 2.75 -2.37
CA GLN A 315 20.69 1.91 -3.28
C GLN A 315 22.15 1.72 -2.84
N HIS A 316 22.80 2.78 -2.33
CA HIS A 316 24.20 2.70 -1.90
C HIS A 316 24.35 1.91 -0.61
N PHE A 317 23.40 2.06 0.31
CA PHE A 317 23.34 1.28 1.55
C PHE A 317 23.15 -0.20 1.23
N ALA A 318 22.17 -0.54 0.38
CA ALA A 318 21.88 -1.92 -0.01
C ALA A 318 23.11 -2.59 -0.67
N LEU A 319 23.79 -1.91 -1.60
CA LEU A 319 24.99 -2.47 -2.23
C LEU A 319 26.14 -2.67 -1.23
N ALA A 320 26.33 -1.76 -0.29
CA ALA A 320 27.35 -1.90 0.75
C ALA A 320 27.01 -3.06 1.71
N GLU A 321 25.77 -3.12 2.19
CA GLU A 321 25.25 -4.17 3.07
C GLU A 321 25.41 -5.56 2.43
N LEU A 322 24.96 -5.72 1.18
CA LEU A 322 25.09 -6.98 0.45
C LEU A 322 26.56 -7.41 0.35
N LYS A 323 27.46 -6.49 0.00
CA LYS A 323 28.90 -6.81 -0.08
C LYS A 323 29.45 -7.27 1.27
N VAL A 324 29.14 -6.57 2.35
CA VAL A 324 29.59 -6.92 3.71
C VAL A 324 29.05 -8.30 4.12
N ILE A 325 27.74 -8.52 3.99
CA ILE A 325 27.10 -9.77 4.41
C ILE A 325 27.64 -10.95 3.60
N LEU A 326 27.72 -10.81 2.27
CA LEU A 326 28.21 -11.87 1.39
C LEU A 326 29.68 -12.18 1.64
N LEU A 327 30.51 -11.16 1.84
CA LEU A 327 31.92 -11.34 2.21
C LEU A 327 32.03 -12.18 3.49
N LEU A 328 31.34 -11.78 4.56
CA LEU A 328 31.41 -12.44 5.87
C LEU A 328 30.92 -13.90 5.81
N ILE A 329 29.85 -14.14 5.06
CA ILE A 329 29.25 -15.47 4.89
C ILE A 329 30.16 -16.36 4.04
N LEU A 330 30.59 -15.89 2.86
CA LEU A 330 31.37 -16.69 1.91
C LEU A 330 32.81 -16.93 2.39
N ALA A 331 33.35 -16.06 3.24
CA ALA A 331 34.64 -16.29 3.90
C ALA A 331 34.60 -17.51 4.83
N LYS A 332 33.50 -17.70 5.58
CA LYS A 332 33.40 -18.72 6.64
C LYS A 332 32.70 -20.01 6.19
N PHE A 333 31.87 -19.94 5.17
CA PHE A 333 30.99 -21.03 4.77
C PHE A 333 31.00 -21.24 3.27
N SER A 334 30.87 -22.51 2.87
CA SER A 334 30.60 -22.94 1.51
C SER A 334 29.18 -23.48 1.42
N PHE A 335 28.55 -23.29 0.26
CA PHE A 335 27.15 -23.59 0.04
C PHE A 335 27.00 -24.52 -1.16
N SER A 336 26.10 -25.49 -1.04
CA SER A 336 25.57 -26.23 -2.20
C SER A 336 24.05 -26.29 -2.12
N LEU A 337 23.39 -26.35 -3.27
CA LEU A 337 21.95 -26.52 -3.34
C LEU A 337 21.57 -27.91 -2.82
N SER A 338 20.51 -27.99 -2.02
CA SER A 338 19.92 -29.29 -1.70
C SER A 338 19.36 -29.93 -2.96
N PRO A 339 19.41 -31.27 -3.13
CA PRO A 339 18.76 -31.96 -4.25
C PRO A 339 17.25 -31.73 -4.33
N SER A 340 16.61 -31.35 -3.22
CA SER A 340 15.19 -30.99 -3.18
C SER A 340 14.91 -29.53 -3.59
N TYR A 341 15.95 -28.73 -3.86
CA TYR A 341 15.76 -27.34 -4.27
C TYR A 341 15.09 -27.27 -5.65
N HIS A 342 13.96 -26.59 -5.69
CA HIS A 342 13.23 -26.28 -6.91
C HIS A 342 13.27 -24.78 -7.16
N HIS A 343 13.80 -24.38 -8.33
CA HIS A 343 13.90 -22.97 -8.68
C HIS A 343 12.54 -22.44 -9.15
N SER A 344 11.81 -21.78 -8.24
CA SER A 344 10.47 -21.24 -8.49
C SER A 344 10.35 -19.80 -7.95
N PRO A 345 10.81 -18.77 -8.67
CA PRO A 345 10.61 -17.38 -8.27
C PRO A 345 9.12 -17.04 -8.24
N ALA A 346 8.65 -16.45 -7.14
CA ALA A 346 7.28 -15.99 -6.96
C ALA A 346 7.27 -14.48 -6.74
N PHE A 347 6.26 -13.81 -7.30
CA PHE A 347 5.99 -12.41 -7.01
C PHE A 347 4.81 -12.32 -6.05
N ARG A 348 5.06 -11.85 -4.84
CA ARG A 348 4.00 -11.49 -3.88
C ARG A 348 3.99 -9.98 -3.73
N LEU A 349 4.83 -9.46 -2.84
CA LEU A 349 5.09 -8.04 -2.69
C LEU A 349 6.44 -7.66 -3.31
N VAL A 350 7.43 -8.53 -3.11
CA VAL A 350 8.72 -8.56 -3.76
C VAL A 350 8.91 -9.90 -4.48
N VAL A 351 9.95 -10.00 -5.32
CA VAL A 351 10.37 -11.28 -5.90
C VAL A 351 11.07 -12.12 -4.84
N GLU A 352 10.54 -13.29 -4.53
CA GLU A 352 11.10 -14.21 -3.55
C GLU A 352 11.18 -15.65 -4.08
N PRO A 353 12.00 -16.53 -3.47
CA PRO A 353 11.97 -17.96 -3.77
C PRO A 353 10.66 -18.57 -3.24
N GLY A 354 9.73 -18.93 -4.13
CA GLY A 354 8.38 -19.38 -3.78
C GLY A 354 8.36 -20.66 -2.93
N ASP A 355 9.29 -21.58 -3.18
CA ASP A 355 9.46 -22.83 -2.44
C ASP A 355 10.61 -22.74 -1.40
N GLY A 356 11.14 -21.53 -1.17
CA GLY A 356 12.35 -21.30 -0.37
C GLY A 356 13.66 -21.72 -1.08
N VAL A 357 14.79 -21.49 -0.42
CA VAL A 357 16.12 -21.95 -0.87
C VAL A 357 16.74 -22.80 0.22
N ILE A 358 16.75 -24.11 0.01
CA ILE A 358 17.36 -25.06 0.94
C ILE A 358 18.82 -25.26 0.54
N LEU A 359 19.73 -24.79 1.38
CA LEU A 359 21.18 -24.88 1.18
C LEU A 359 21.80 -25.88 2.15
N HIS A 360 22.74 -26.69 1.66
CA HIS A 360 23.69 -27.37 2.52
C HIS A 360 24.85 -26.42 2.80
N VAL A 361 25.11 -26.18 4.08
CA VAL A 361 26.14 -25.24 4.54
C VAL A 361 27.28 -26.02 5.17
N ARG A 362 28.51 -25.78 4.70
CA ARG A 362 29.72 -26.36 5.29
C ARG A 362 30.65 -25.24 5.72
N LYS A 363 31.04 -25.23 6.99
CA LYS A 363 32.10 -24.35 7.50
C LYS A 363 33.42 -24.70 6.80
N VAL A 364 34.15 -23.69 6.35
CA VAL A 364 35.45 -23.83 5.68
C VAL A 364 36.57 -23.43 6.62
#